data_AF-A0A8S3VQ32-F1
#
_entry.id   AF-A0A8S3VQ32-F1
#
_cell.length_a   1.000
_cell.length_b   1.000
_cell.length_c   1.000
_cell.angle_alpha   90.00
_cell.angle_beta   90.00
_cell.angle_gamma   90.00
#
_symmetry.space_group_name_H-M   'P 1'
#
loop_
_entity.id
_entity.type
_entity.pdbx_description
1 polymer ?
#
loop_
_entity_poly.entity_id
_entity_poly.type
_entity_poly.pdbx_seq_one_letter_code
_entity_poly.pdbx_strand_id
1 'polypeptide(L)'
;MDKLFRLRQISKFCRSFVYSAHCSENVVQSRNLSTTGRLCFIRRGEKVFEEEDNTVIAHEKRPYIQESWDTSIRYLESDSYKKTYGDDVVWKHYRRNFKGNMAPETREKCIRQGKIGLASPCPLCRDEYLTVDYRNIKLLRQFLNPFTGDVLPSLKTGVCQQRLKELQIQRLKAIDYGKSSQSKYLT
;
A
#
# COMPACT_ATOMS: atom_id res chain seq x y z
N MET A 1 -67.94 2.95 -6.35
CA MET A 1 -67.74 1.74 -7.19
C MET A 1 -66.33 1.19 -6.93
N ASP A 2 -65.88 1.07 -5.68
CA ASP A 2 -66.16 -0.05 -4.76
C ASP A 2 -65.82 -1.43 -5.34
N LYS A 3 -64.65 -1.96 -4.96
CA LYS A 3 -64.59 -3.09 -4.00
C LYS A 3 -63.15 -3.38 -3.53
N LEU A 4 -63.00 -3.19 -2.23
CA LEU A 4 -62.01 -3.78 -1.32
C LEU A 4 -62.07 -5.33 -1.31
N PHE A 5 -61.13 -5.92 -0.54
CA PHE A 5 -61.07 -7.28 0.05
C PHE A 5 -60.20 -8.31 -0.72
N ARG A 6 -59.34 -9.12 -0.08
CA ARG A 6 -59.19 -9.52 1.34
C ARG A 6 -57.79 -10.12 1.59
N LEU A 7 -57.21 -9.78 2.74
CA LEU A 7 -56.07 -10.45 3.37
C LEU A 7 -56.37 -11.91 3.74
N ARG A 8 -55.36 -12.79 3.70
CA ARG A 8 -55.28 -13.98 4.56
C ARG A 8 -53.86 -14.14 5.09
N GLN A 9 -53.67 -13.75 6.35
CA GLN A 9 -52.72 -14.41 7.25
C GLN A 9 -53.35 -15.74 7.70
N ILE A 10 -52.53 -16.75 7.97
CA ILE A 10 -52.55 -17.52 9.23
C ILE A 10 -51.18 -18.21 9.37
N SER A 11 -50.66 -18.02 10.57
CA SER A 11 -49.49 -18.55 11.24
C SER A 11 -49.32 -20.07 11.16
N LYS A 12 -48.06 -20.53 11.15
CA LYS A 12 -47.61 -21.61 12.05
C LYS A 12 -46.20 -21.33 12.58
N PHE A 13 -46.22 -21.01 13.86
CA PHE A 13 -45.18 -21.09 14.85
C PHE A 13 -44.65 -22.54 14.94
N CYS A 14 -43.33 -22.75 14.86
CA CYS A 14 -42.68 -23.76 15.67
C CYS A 14 -41.23 -23.38 15.95
N ARG A 15 -40.94 -23.44 17.23
CA ARG A 15 -39.79 -22.92 17.98
C ARG A 15 -38.56 -23.82 17.77
N SER A 16 -37.40 -23.14 17.79
CA SER A 16 -36.13 -23.53 18.43
C SER A 16 -35.59 -24.94 18.23
N PHE A 17 -34.35 -25.02 17.74
CA PHE A 17 -33.28 -25.47 18.62
C PHE A 17 -31.91 -24.96 18.15
N VAL A 18 -31.16 -24.46 19.12
CA VAL A 18 -29.80 -23.94 19.02
C VAL A 18 -28.87 -25.15 19.09
N TYR A 19 -27.84 -25.24 18.25
CA TYR A 19 -26.63 -25.93 18.67
C TYR A 19 -25.39 -25.20 18.15
N SER A 20 -24.66 -24.67 19.14
CA SER A 20 -23.32 -24.12 19.06
C SER A 20 -22.34 -25.27 18.85
N ALA A 21 -21.42 -25.14 17.89
CA ALA A 21 -20.28 -26.04 17.79
C ALA A 21 -19.06 -25.35 18.44
N HIS A 22 -18.74 -25.83 19.63
CA HIS A 22 -17.52 -25.50 20.36
C HIS A 22 -16.28 -26.03 19.63
N CYS A 23 -15.21 -25.23 19.71
CA CYS A 23 -13.84 -25.58 19.37
C CYS A 23 -13.20 -26.34 20.55
N SER A 24 -12.52 -27.47 20.29
CA SER A 24 -11.47 -27.99 21.18
C SER A 24 -10.55 -28.99 20.46
N GLU A 25 -9.35 -28.50 20.14
CA GLU A 25 -8.02 -29.08 20.40
C GLU A 25 -7.65 -30.54 20.02
N ASN A 26 -6.62 -30.58 19.16
CA ASN A 26 -5.36 -31.33 19.29
C ASN A 26 -5.37 -32.87 19.30
N VAL A 27 -4.97 -33.44 18.15
CA VAL A 27 -3.97 -34.52 18.12
C VAL A 27 -2.97 -34.25 17.00
N VAL A 28 -1.72 -34.02 17.39
CA VAL A 28 -0.55 -34.02 16.51
C VAL A 28 -0.31 -35.46 16.04
N GLN A 29 -0.38 -35.70 14.74
CA GLN A 29 0.49 -36.69 14.13
C GLN A 29 0.85 -36.25 12.72
N SER A 30 2.05 -35.68 12.64
CA SER A 30 2.81 -35.56 11.40
C SER A 30 2.96 -36.94 10.77
N ARG A 31 2.69 -37.05 9.47
CA ARG A 31 3.41 -37.92 8.53
C ARG A 31 2.94 -37.67 7.09
N ASN A 32 3.84 -37.04 6.36
CA ASN A 32 4.23 -37.35 4.98
C ASN A 32 3.18 -37.21 3.88
N LEU A 33 3.26 -36.08 3.20
CA LEU A 33 2.76 -35.85 1.86
C LEU A 33 3.38 -36.88 0.91
N SER A 34 2.58 -37.80 0.38
CA SER A 34 2.93 -38.60 -0.80
C SER A 34 1.76 -38.58 -1.76
N THR A 35 2.02 -37.96 -2.90
CA THR A 35 1.21 -37.92 -4.11
C THR A 35 0.91 -39.34 -4.60
N THR A 36 -0.38 -39.66 -4.79
CA THR A 36 -0.95 -40.28 -6.01
C THR A 36 -2.36 -40.78 -5.71
N GLY A 37 -3.34 -40.44 -6.55
CA GLY A 37 -4.67 -41.04 -6.51
C GLY A 37 -5.78 -40.13 -7.02
N ARG A 38 -6.27 -40.42 -8.23
CA ARG A 38 -7.40 -39.79 -8.91
C ARG A 38 -8.75 -40.20 -8.33
N LEU A 39 -9.76 -39.37 -8.64
CA LEU A 39 -11.20 -39.62 -8.97
C LEU A 39 -12.13 -38.82 -8.03
N CYS A 40 -13.24 -38.21 -8.47
CA CYS A 40 -13.78 -37.89 -9.79
C CYS A 40 -14.93 -36.90 -9.52
N PHE A 41 -15.06 -35.82 -10.28
CA PHE A 41 -16.38 -35.19 -10.45
C PHE A 41 -16.57 -34.89 -11.93
N ILE A 42 -17.15 -35.87 -12.63
CA ILE A 42 -17.68 -35.67 -13.97
C ILE A 42 -19.05 -35.04 -13.78
N ARG A 43 -19.19 -33.74 -14.08
CA ARG A 43 -20.44 -33.20 -14.60
C ARG A 43 -20.22 -32.89 -16.08
N ARG A 44 -21.01 -33.55 -16.92
CA ARG A 44 -21.13 -33.29 -18.36
C ARG A 44 -21.66 -31.88 -18.56
N GLY A 45 -21.05 -31.12 -19.47
CA GLY A 45 -21.57 -29.83 -19.93
C GLY A 45 -20.50 -29.02 -20.64
N GLU A 46 -20.48 -29.17 -21.98
CA GLU A 46 -19.93 -28.26 -23.02
C GLU A 46 -18.49 -27.74 -22.87
N LYS A 47 -17.61 -28.24 -23.74
CA LYS A 47 -16.38 -27.53 -24.10
C LYS A 47 -16.78 -26.29 -24.89
N VAL A 48 -16.82 -25.14 -24.23
CA VAL A 48 -16.56 -23.88 -24.93
C VAL A 48 -15.07 -23.87 -25.20
N PHE A 49 -14.71 -24.04 -26.47
CA PHE A 49 -13.35 -23.82 -26.94
C PHE A 49 -13.20 -22.30 -27.04
N GLU A 50 -12.74 -21.67 -25.95
CA GLU A 50 -12.22 -20.31 -26.08
C GLU A 50 -10.86 -20.42 -26.75
N GLU A 51 -10.80 -20.00 -28.01
CA GLU A 51 -9.55 -19.68 -28.67
C GLU A 51 -8.94 -18.52 -27.88
N GLU A 52 -8.05 -18.86 -26.95
CA GLU A 52 -7.17 -17.89 -26.32
C GLU A 52 -6.22 -17.37 -27.40
N ASP A 53 -6.63 -16.30 -28.09
CA ASP A 53 -5.74 -15.41 -28.81
C ASP A 53 -4.74 -14.85 -27.80
N ASN A 54 -3.64 -15.59 -27.62
CA ASN A 54 -2.49 -15.27 -26.78
C ASN A 54 -1.73 -14.07 -27.38
N THR A 55 -2.42 -12.94 -27.52
CA THR A 55 -1.77 -11.64 -27.64
C THR A 55 -1.40 -11.23 -26.22
N VAL A 56 -0.13 -11.41 -25.90
CA VAL A 56 0.45 -10.92 -24.65
C VAL A 56 0.34 -9.39 -24.70
N ILE A 57 -0.75 -8.83 -24.16
CA ILE A 57 -0.92 -7.39 -24.09
C ILE A 57 0.19 -6.88 -23.17
N ALA A 58 1.22 -6.26 -23.75
CA ALA A 58 2.28 -5.64 -22.99
C ALA A 58 1.65 -4.54 -22.13
N HIS A 59 1.55 -4.75 -20.82
CA HIS A 59 1.07 -3.72 -19.91
C HIS A 59 1.98 -2.50 -20.02
N GLU A 60 1.46 -1.43 -20.64
CA GLU A 60 2.22 -0.20 -20.77
C GLU A 60 2.54 0.36 -19.38
N LYS A 61 3.80 0.74 -19.16
CA LYS A 61 4.24 1.31 -17.89
C LYS A 61 3.60 2.66 -17.66
N ARG A 62 3.02 2.85 -16.47
CA ARG A 62 2.40 4.10 -16.04
C ARG A 62 3.38 5.28 -16.15
N PRO A 63 2.99 6.39 -16.82
CA PRO A 63 3.76 7.63 -16.78
C PRO A 63 3.77 8.22 -15.36
N TYR A 64 4.92 8.76 -14.95
CA TYR A 64 5.07 9.42 -13.66
C TYR A 64 4.91 10.92 -13.84
N ILE A 65 3.85 11.48 -13.25
CA ILE A 65 3.60 12.92 -13.22
C ILE A 65 3.74 13.36 -11.77
N GLN A 66 4.66 14.29 -11.51
CA GLN A 66 4.82 14.84 -10.17
C GLN A 66 3.93 16.06 -10.02
N GLU A 67 3.12 16.06 -8.97
CA GLU A 67 2.25 17.18 -8.65
C GLU A 67 3.04 18.36 -8.07
N SER A 68 2.43 19.54 -8.09
CA SER A 68 3.05 20.75 -7.52
C SER A 68 3.23 20.66 -6.00
N TRP A 69 4.11 21.50 -5.45
CA TRP A 69 4.33 21.58 -4.00
C TRP A 69 3.08 22.06 -3.24
N ASP A 70 2.27 22.92 -3.84
CA ASP A 70 1.05 23.47 -3.23
C ASP A 70 -0.04 22.40 -3.12
N THR A 71 -0.26 21.64 -4.19
CA THR A 71 -1.19 20.50 -4.18
C THR A 71 -0.75 19.42 -3.19
N SER A 72 0.56 19.21 -3.03
CA SER A 72 1.11 18.31 -2.02
C SER A 72 0.77 18.74 -0.58
N ILE A 73 0.88 20.04 -0.26
CA ILE A 73 0.51 20.55 1.06
C ILE A 73 -0.98 20.35 1.33
N ARG A 74 -1.85 20.67 0.37
CA ARG A 74 -3.29 20.44 0.48
C ARG A 74 -3.61 18.95 0.65
N TYR A 75 -2.89 18.08 -0.06
CA TYR A 75 -3.06 16.63 0.05
C TYR A 75 -2.77 16.12 1.46
N LEU A 76 -1.70 16.57 2.12
CA LEU A 76 -1.39 16.17 3.50
C LEU A 76 -2.47 16.56 4.52
N GLU A 77 -3.25 17.59 4.24
CA GLU A 77 -4.35 18.05 5.11
C GLU A 77 -5.67 17.35 4.80
N SER A 78 -5.78 16.75 3.61
CA SER A 78 -6.97 16.07 3.13
C SER A 78 -7.29 14.79 3.91
N ASP A 79 -8.57 14.42 3.90
CA ASP A 79 -9.04 13.19 4.54
C ASP A 79 -8.58 11.93 3.80
N SER A 80 -8.30 12.03 2.50
CA SER A 80 -7.72 10.95 1.69
C SER A 80 -6.35 10.51 2.22
N TYR A 81 -5.51 11.48 2.60
CA TYR A 81 -4.20 11.19 3.20
C TYR A 81 -4.34 10.49 4.55
N LYS A 82 -5.20 11.02 5.43
CA LYS A 82 -5.49 10.42 6.75
C LYS A 82 -6.05 9.01 6.62
N LYS A 83 -6.92 8.75 5.63
CA LYS A 83 -7.44 7.40 5.38
C LYS A 83 -6.35 6.42 4.91
N THR A 84 -5.37 6.91 4.17
CA THR A 84 -4.33 6.07 3.56
C THR A 84 -3.19 5.75 4.53
N TYR A 85 -2.71 6.73 5.28
CA TYR A 85 -1.56 6.58 6.19
C TYR A 85 -1.92 6.71 7.68
N GLY A 86 -3.06 7.31 8.03
CA GLY A 86 -3.44 7.56 9.41
C GLY A 86 -2.46 8.50 10.12
N ASP A 87 -2.10 8.12 11.35
CA ASP A 87 -1.11 8.82 12.18
C ASP A 87 0.33 8.37 11.91
N ASP A 88 0.51 7.38 11.03
CA ASP A 88 1.81 6.78 10.74
C ASP A 88 2.59 7.56 9.67
N VAL A 89 3.92 7.44 9.72
CA VAL A 89 4.79 8.03 8.70
C VAL A 89 4.64 7.30 7.36
N VAL A 90 4.78 8.05 6.25
CA VAL A 90 4.56 7.55 4.87
C VAL A 90 5.29 6.24 4.56
N TRP A 91 6.52 6.10 5.03
CA TRP A 91 7.37 4.96 4.70
C TRP A 91 7.17 3.74 5.62
N LYS A 92 6.33 3.82 6.66
CA LYS A 92 6.14 2.73 7.63
C LYS A 92 5.56 1.46 7.01
N HIS A 93 4.58 1.60 6.12
CA HIS A 93 3.91 0.47 5.46
C HIS A 93 4.65 -0.04 4.21
N TYR A 94 5.81 0.52 3.88
CA TYR A 94 6.57 0.09 2.73
C TYR A 94 7.59 -0.99 3.09
N ARG A 95 7.55 -2.10 2.36
CA ARG A 95 8.53 -3.18 2.44
C ARG A 95 9.20 -3.38 1.09
N ARG A 96 10.53 -3.35 1.08
CA ARG A 96 11.34 -3.61 -0.13
C ARG A 96 11.62 -5.09 -0.28
N ASN A 97 11.50 -5.60 -1.50
CA ASN A 97 11.92 -6.94 -1.86
C ASN A 97 13.41 -6.93 -2.21
N PHE A 98 14.20 -7.73 -1.50
CA PHE A 98 15.61 -7.99 -1.78
C PHE A 98 15.95 -9.43 -1.37
N LYS A 99 17.04 -9.98 -1.90
CA LYS A 99 17.46 -11.35 -1.63
C LYS A 99 18.36 -11.39 -0.38
N GLY A 100 18.14 -12.37 0.49
CA GLY A 100 18.97 -12.62 1.68
C GLY A 100 18.53 -11.85 2.93
N ASN A 101 19.27 -12.04 4.02
CA ASN A 101 18.95 -11.46 5.32
C ASN A 101 19.40 -10.00 5.45
N MET A 102 20.54 -9.66 4.83
CA MET A 102 21.10 -8.32 4.86
C MET A 102 20.61 -7.53 3.64
N ALA A 103 20.02 -6.37 3.91
CA ALA A 103 19.55 -5.49 2.86
C ALA A 103 20.74 -4.84 2.14
N PRO A 104 20.85 -4.96 0.79
CA PRO A 104 21.81 -4.19 0.04
C PRO A 104 21.41 -2.71 0.06
N GLU A 105 22.24 -1.83 -0.46
CA GLU A 105 21.83 -0.44 -0.67
C GLU A 105 20.54 -0.34 -1.51
N THR A 106 19.85 0.79 -1.33
CA THR A 106 18.67 1.09 -2.13
C THR A 106 19.07 1.42 -3.56
N ARG A 107 18.22 1.06 -4.51
CA ARG A 107 18.34 1.45 -5.92
C ARG A 107 18.58 2.96 -6.11
N GLU A 108 19.28 3.31 -7.17
CA GLU A 108 19.56 4.71 -7.55
C GLU A 108 18.28 5.53 -7.79
N LYS A 109 17.42 5.07 -8.70
CA LYS A 109 16.16 5.76 -9.07
C LYS A 109 15.05 4.79 -9.42
N CYS A 110 13.82 5.18 -9.09
CA CYS A 110 12.59 4.42 -9.37
C CYS A 110 11.99 4.75 -10.72
N ILE A 111 12.06 6.03 -11.09
CA ILE A 111 11.51 6.58 -12.32
C ILE A 111 12.60 6.52 -13.39
N ARG A 112 12.27 5.94 -14.54
CA ARG A 112 13.18 5.79 -15.68
C ARG A 112 12.43 6.33 -16.91
N GLN A 113 13.02 7.28 -17.63
CA GLN A 113 12.41 7.91 -18.81
C GLN A 113 10.97 8.44 -18.56
N GLY A 114 10.74 9.06 -17.40
CA GLY A 114 9.42 9.60 -17.06
C GLY A 114 8.33 8.56 -16.76
N LYS A 115 8.66 7.25 -16.69
CA LYS A 115 7.73 6.18 -16.35
C LYS A 115 8.18 5.44 -15.08
N ILE A 116 7.23 4.88 -14.34
CA ILE A 116 7.54 4.02 -13.19
C ILE A 116 8.01 2.68 -13.73
N GLY A 117 9.32 2.42 -13.60
CA GLY A 117 9.93 1.25 -14.22
C GLY A 117 9.74 -0.06 -13.46
N LEU A 118 9.34 0.00 -12.18
CA LEU A 118 9.34 -1.12 -11.24
C LEU A 118 7.94 -1.41 -10.72
N ALA A 119 7.67 -2.69 -10.43
CA ALA A 119 6.43 -3.13 -9.80
C ALA A 119 6.24 -2.60 -8.36
N SER A 120 7.34 -2.43 -7.60
CA SER A 120 7.32 -1.85 -6.24
C SER A 120 8.12 -0.54 -6.20
N PRO A 121 7.50 0.62 -6.51
CA PRO A 121 8.13 1.94 -6.38
C PRO A 121 8.35 2.33 -4.92
N CYS A 122 9.24 3.31 -4.69
CA CYS A 122 9.55 3.80 -3.35
C CYS A 122 8.31 4.50 -2.73
N PRO A 123 8.24 4.70 -1.40
CA PRO A 123 7.10 5.39 -0.78
C PRO A 123 6.78 6.74 -1.43
N LEU A 124 7.81 7.55 -1.72
CA LEU A 124 7.67 8.85 -2.39
C LEU A 124 7.38 8.76 -3.90
N CYS A 125 7.68 7.62 -4.52
CA CYS A 125 7.61 7.45 -5.97
C CYS A 125 6.32 6.72 -6.39
N ARG A 126 5.63 6.10 -5.43
CA ARG A 126 4.36 5.42 -5.60
C ARG A 126 3.23 6.43 -5.76
N ASP A 127 3.27 7.47 -4.93
CA ASP A 127 2.21 8.44 -4.79
C ASP A 127 2.64 9.78 -5.40
N GLU A 128 1.86 10.27 -6.35
CA GLU A 128 2.20 11.43 -7.19
C GLU A 128 2.10 12.76 -6.44
N TYR A 129 1.24 12.80 -5.42
CA TYR A 129 1.00 13.96 -4.56
C TYR A 129 2.09 14.19 -3.50
N LEU A 130 3.04 13.25 -3.32
CA LEU A 130 4.11 13.37 -2.34
C LEU A 130 5.35 14.06 -2.93
N THR A 131 5.22 15.35 -3.16
CA THR A 131 6.25 16.21 -3.73
C THR A 131 7.22 16.70 -2.66
N VAL A 132 8.51 16.43 -2.84
CA VAL A 132 9.57 16.77 -1.87
C VAL A 132 10.06 18.20 -2.10
N ASP A 133 9.64 19.11 -1.22
CA ASP A 133 10.02 20.53 -1.29
C ASP A 133 10.30 21.11 0.09
N TYR A 134 11.21 22.09 0.16
CA TYR A 134 11.57 22.83 1.38
C TYR A 134 10.39 23.58 2.03
N ARG A 135 9.35 23.91 1.24
CA ARG A 135 8.13 24.56 1.73
C ARG A 135 7.23 23.58 2.49
N ASN A 136 7.29 22.29 2.13
CA ASN A 136 6.47 21.24 2.75
C ASN A 136 7.17 20.67 3.98
N ILE A 137 7.14 21.43 5.08
CA ILE A 137 7.78 21.05 6.35
C ILE A 137 7.14 19.78 6.94
N LYS A 138 5.82 19.62 6.77
CA LYS A 138 5.06 18.46 7.27
C LYS A 138 5.58 17.16 6.67
N LEU A 139 5.79 17.11 5.35
CA LEU A 139 6.37 15.94 4.68
C LEU A 139 7.83 15.73 5.09
N LEU A 140 8.66 16.77 5.00
CA LEU A 140 10.09 16.66 5.30
C LEU A 140 10.33 16.11 6.70
N ARG A 141 9.59 16.59 7.71
CA ARG A 141 9.70 16.15 9.10
C ARG A 141 9.57 14.63 9.27
N GLN A 142 8.78 13.95 8.44
CA GLN A 142 8.61 12.49 8.51
C GLN A 142 9.86 11.69 8.11
N PHE A 143 10.76 12.32 7.35
CA PHE A 143 12.02 11.72 6.87
C PHE A 143 13.24 12.21 7.65
N LEU A 144 13.06 13.06 8.67
CA LEU A 144 14.14 13.54 9.53
C LEU A 144 14.20 12.76 10.84
N ASN A 145 15.39 12.65 11.41
CA ASN A 145 15.60 12.16 12.75
C ASN A 145 15.03 13.19 13.75
N PRO A 146 14.19 12.79 14.73
CA PRO A 146 13.62 13.72 15.71
C PRO A 146 14.66 14.43 16.59
N PHE A 147 15.82 13.82 16.85
CA PHE A 147 16.84 14.38 17.74
C PHE A 147 17.91 15.16 16.97
N THR A 148 18.56 14.50 16.01
CA THR A 148 19.66 15.12 15.23
C THR A 148 19.15 16.06 14.14
N GLY A 149 17.93 15.83 13.66
CA GLY A 149 17.36 16.55 12.54
C GLY A 149 17.90 16.14 11.17
N ASP A 150 18.82 15.18 11.10
CA ASP A 150 19.37 14.65 9.85
C ASP A 150 18.38 13.79 9.08
N VAL A 151 18.56 13.70 7.75
CA VAL A 151 17.73 12.83 6.90
C VAL A 151 18.01 11.37 7.24
N LEU A 152 16.94 10.60 7.47
CA LEU A 152 17.03 9.18 7.76
C LEU A 152 17.67 8.41 6.58
N PRO A 153 18.52 7.40 6.86
CA PRO A 153 19.19 6.64 5.80
C PRO A 153 18.18 5.86 4.96
N SER A 154 18.48 5.69 3.67
CA SER A 154 17.58 5.02 2.72
C SER A 154 17.31 3.56 3.07
N LEU A 155 18.21 2.88 3.78
CA LEU A 155 17.99 1.52 4.27
C LEU A 155 16.81 1.44 5.24
N LYS A 156 16.57 2.49 6.03
CA LYS A 156 15.46 2.57 6.98
C LYS A 156 14.15 2.98 6.31
N THR A 157 14.19 3.99 5.44
CA THR A 157 12.99 4.56 4.80
C THR A 157 12.57 3.85 3.52
N GLY A 158 13.47 3.10 2.88
CA GLY A 158 13.21 2.40 1.62
C GLY A 158 13.09 3.29 0.38
N VAL A 159 13.45 4.59 0.50
CA VAL A 159 13.48 5.54 -0.62
C VAL A 159 14.64 5.22 -1.59
N CYS A 160 14.53 5.62 -2.85
CA CYS A 160 15.67 5.52 -3.78
C CYS A 160 16.72 6.59 -3.47
N GLN A 161 17.96 6.36 -3.90
CA GLN A 161 19.07 7.28 -3.63
C GLN A 161 18.85 8.67 -4.25
N GLN A 162 18.19 8.76 -5.40
CA GLN A 162 17.85 10.05 -6.03
C GLN A 162 16.92 10.88 -5.14
N ARG A 163 15.84 10.29 -4.61
CA ARG A 163 14.93 10.98 -3.69
C ARG A 163 15.59 11.27 -2.34
N LEU A 164 16.52 10.43 -1.88
CA LEU A 164 17.31 10.72 -0.69
C LEU A 164 18.16 11.99 -0.86
N LYS A 165 18.86 12.11 -1.99
CA LYS A 165 19.64 13.32 -2.31
C LYS A 165 18.75 14.55 -2.40
N GLU A 166 17.58 14.41 -3.01
CA GLU A 166 16.57 15.48 -3.07
C GLU A 166 16.13 15.91 -1.67
N LEU A 167 15.82 14.97 -0.77
CA LEU A 167 15.48 15.27 0.64
C LEU A 167 16.60 16.04 1.35
N GLN A 168 17.86 15.65 1.13
CA GLN A 168 19.02 16.34 1.71
C GLN A 168 19.13 17.78 1.20
N ILE A 169 19.00 17.99 -0.11
CA ILE A 169 19.03 19.33 -0.72
C ILE A 169 17.88 20.19 -0.21
N GLN A 170 16.67 19.64 -0.15
CA GLN A 170 15.49 20.39 0.30
C GLN A 170 15.54 20.71 1.80
N ARG A 171 16.15 19.83 2.61
CA ARG A 171 16.47 20.13 4.01
C ARG A 171 17.44 21.32 4.10
N LEU A 172 18.54 21.30 3.36
CA LEU A 172 19.51 22.41 3.38
C LEU A 172 18.86 23.73 2.96
N LYS A 173 18.08 23.73 1.86
CA LYS A 173 17.28 24.90 1.47
C LYS A 173 16.33 25.36 2.57
N ALA A 174 15.67 24.44 3.26
CA ALA A 174 14.76 24.79 4.37
C ALA A 174 15.50 25.48 5.52
N ILE A 175 16.77 25.13 5.77
CA ILE A 175 17.64 25.80 6.74
C ILE A 175 17.99 27.19 6.24
N ASP A 176 18.44 27.32 4.98
CA ASP A 176 18.83 28.61 4.38
C ASP A 176 17.69 29.64 4.39
N TYR A 177 16.45 29.19 4.11
CA TYR A 177 15.25 30.03 4.16
C TYR A 177 14.64 30.18 5.56
N GLY A 178 15.25 29.61 6.61
CA GLY A 178 14.75 29.67 7.98
C GLY A 178 13.39 28.99 8.21
N LYS A 179 13.00 28.05 7.33
CA LYS A 179 11.73 27.33 7.40
C LYS A 179 11.78 26.13 8.35
N SER A 180 12.93 25.48 8.48
CA SER A 180 13.11 24.39 9.44
C SER A 180 13.64 24.92 10.78
N SER A 181 12.80 24.96 11.81
CA SER A 181 13.18 25.37 13.17
C SER A 181 13.96 24.29 13.93
N GLN A 182 14.91 23.60 13.29
CA GLN A 182 15.72 22.57 13.95
C GLN A 182 16.79 23.17 14.90
N SER A 183 16.91 24.49 14.97
CA SER A 183 17.63 25.17 16.06
C SER A 183 17.03 24.90 17.45
N LYS A 184 15.84 24.28 17.58
CA LYS A 184 15.20 24.02 18.88
C LYS A 184 15.68 22.74 19.60
N TYR A 185 16.53 21.91 18.98
CA TYR A 185 17.00 20.63 19.57
C TYR A 185 18.53 20.55 19.69
N LEU A 186 19.20 21.71 19.65
CA LEU A 186 20.64 21.91 19.86
C LEU A 186 20.91 22.79 21.10
N THR A 187 19.96 22.83 22.04
CA THR A 187 20.13 23.35 23.40
C THR A 187 20.04 22.20 24.39
#